data_AF-A0A7V3YCH5-F1
#
_entry.id   AF-A0A7V3YCH5-F1
#
_cell.length_a   1.000
_cell.length_b   1.000
_cell.length_c   1.000
_cell.angle_alpha   90.00
_cell.angle_beta   90.00
_cell.angle_gamma   90.00
#
_symmetry.space_group_name_H-M   'P 1'
#
loop_
_entity.id
_entity.type
_entity.pdbx_description
1 polymer ?
#
loop_
_entity_poly.entity_id
_entity_poly.type
_entity_poly.pdbx_seq_one_letter_code
_entity_poly.pdbx_strand_id
1 'polypeptide(L)'
;MKKSILRKRIFLFLLCGLVFLFLLNAFQWTSNNRAFFLKLRVFGQILERIQSDYIESKDPNTLIESAIQGVISELDPHTTYFTKEQFEKWNQEFEGYSGIGIYFDIIDGKITIISVIQGGPADKAGLEVGDRIVAIDGESALHIKRDDVPLKLMGPQGTKVTILVERKGWKTPRSFSLIREEVHLKSVPNAFFIRPGIGYIRLSSFTSTTEIELEEAFTRLENMGMHSLILDLRQNSGGYLETAVKVVDKFLPGGKKIVYTQGRIPDVSREYFSTNRTTHRLVPMIVLIDRASASASEIVAGALQDWDRALIVGEISFGKGLVQNPYRFEDGSALLLTTAHYYTPSGRMIQRAYREKSQAEYYNEMDTPYWRKWTPGQKPERPVFHTLLLGRTVYGGGGIVPDVFFQSLPDTLSPTIRNILYSPQRPLFTFAEQFVNRHPNLKRMRFSEFVEKFELHPDTLLSLYRHLHQTGIEISFPTFQHISNEISLFTKQSLAEKLWGSEAGFQIQIKNDRALLESLQYLAEAESLLQKAYGLK
;
A
#
# COMPACT_ATOMS: atom_id res chain seq x y z
N MET A 1 -53.42 -57.80 -7.89
CA MET A 1 -53.44 -56.80 -8.99
C MET A 1 -53.61 -55.34 -8.55
N LYS A 2 -54.64 -54.96 -7.76
CA LYS A 2 -54.94 -53.54 -7.43
C LYS A 2 -53.80 -52.74 -6.77
N LYS A 3 -53.03 -53.32 -5.83
CA LYS A 3 -51.90 -52.64 -5.16
C LYS A 3 -50.71 -52.30 -6.07
N SER A 4 -50.44 -53.15 -7.08
CA SER A 4 -49.39 -52.91 -8.09
C SER A 4 -49.74 -51.74 -9.01
N ILE A 5 -51.02 -51.64 -9.39
CA ILE A 5 -51.53 -50.54 -10.22
C ILE A 5 -51.45 -49.22 -9.44
N LEU A 6 -51.76 -49.23 -8.15
CA LEU A 6 -51.67 -48.05 -7.29
C LEU A 6 -50.23 -47.55 -7.13
N ARG A 7 -49.25 -48.44 -6.91
CA ARG A 7 -47.81 -48.07 -6.83
C ARG A 7 -47.29 -47.47 -8.14
N LYS A 8 -47.67 -48.05 -9.29
CA LYS A 8 -47.31 -47.50 -10.61
C LYS A 8 -47.90 -46.10 -10.84
N ARG A 9 -49.15 -45.87 -10.38
CA ARG A 9 -49.79 -44.54 -10.46
C ARG A 9 -49.10 -43.50 -9.58
N ILE A 10 -48.73 -43.86 -8.34
CA ILE A 10 -47.99 -42.97 -7.43
C ILE A 10 -46.61 -42.63 -8.01
N PHE A 11 -45.89 -43.63 -8.53
CA PHE A 11 -44.59 -43.41 -9.16
C PHE A 11 -44.70 -42.48 -10.38
N LEU A 12 -45.70 -42.71 -11.26
CA LEU A 12 -45.94 -41.85 -12.41
C LEU A 12 -46.30 -40.42 -11.98
N PHE A 13 -47.09 -40.25 -10.93
CA PHE A 13 -47.45 -38.94 -10.39
C PHE A 13 -46.23 -38.19 -9.83
N LEU A 14 -45.34 -38.89 -9.10
CA LEU A 14 -44.09 -38.31 -8.60
C LEU A 14 -43.13 -37.95 -9.73
N LEU A 15 -43.02 -38.80 -10.76
CA LEU A 15 -42.22 -38.53 -11.95
C LEU A 15 -42.75 -37.31 -12.70
N CYS A 16 -44.07 -37.22 -12.93
CA CYS A 16 -44.69 -36.05 -13.53
C CYS A 16 -44.51 -34.79 -12.68
N GLY A 17 -44.56 -34.91 -11.35
CA GLY A 17 -44.27 -33.80 -10.43
C GLY A 17 -42.83 -33.31 -10.54
N LEU A 18 -41.85 -34.21 -10.61
CA LEU A 18 -40.44 -33.89 -10.83
C LEU A 18 -40.19 -33.25 -12.20
N VAL A 19 -40.80 -33.79 -13.26
CA VAL A 19 -40.72 -33.21 -14.61
C VAL A 19 -41.37 -31.83 -14.65
N PHE A 20 -42.51 -31.64 -13.98
CA PHE A 20 -43.17 -30.34 -13.88
C PHE A 20 -42.33 -29.33 -13.10
N LEU A 21 -41.71 -29.73 -11.99
CA LEU A 21 -40.74 -28.90 -11.24
C LEU A 21 -39.50 -28.55 -12.08
N PHE A 22 -38.99 -29.49 -12.86
CA PHE A 22 -37.88 -29.26 -13.79
C PHE A 22 -38.28 -28.28 -14.90
N LEU A 23 -39.46 -28.46 -15.50
CA LEU A 23 -40.00 -27.56 -16.53
C LEU A 23 -40.32 -26.18 -15.97
N LEU A 24 -40.80 -26.06 -14.73
CA LEU A 24 -41.02 -24.78 -14.05
C LEU A 24 -39.69 -24.06 -13.79
N ASN A 25 -38.66 -24.75 -13.30
CA ASN A 25 -37.33 -24.17 -13.12
C ASN A 25 -36.71 -23.76 -14.47
N ALA A 26 -36.84 -24.59 -15.51
CA ALA A 26 -36.38 -24.27 -16.86
C ALA A 26 -37.14 -23.07 -17.46
N PHE A 27 -38.45 -22.99 -17.22
CA PHE A 27 -39.29 -21.87 -17.66
C PHE A 27 -38.95 -20.58 -16.91
N GLN A 28 -38.72 -20.62 -15.60
CA GLN A 28 -38.28 -19.46 -14.81
C GLN A 28 -36.88 -18.98 -15.20
N TRP A 29 -35.94 -19.91 -15.44
CA TRP A 29 -34.60 -19.59 -15.91
C TRP A 29 -34.63 -18.95 -17.31
N THR A 30 -35.41 -19.51 -18.23
CA THR A 30 -35.58 -18.93 -19.58
C THR A 30 -36.35 -17.60 -19.57
N SER A 31 -37.36 -17.42 -18.71
CA SER A 31 -38.11 -16.16 -18.60
C SER A 31 -37.28 -15.01 -18.02
N ASN A 32 -36.48 -15.27 -16.97
CA ASN A 32 -35.60 -14.26 -16.38
C ASN A 32 -34.51 -13.82 -17.36
N ASN A 33 -33.93 -14.76 -18.11
CA ASN A 33 -32.97 -14.44 -19.15
C ASN A 33 -33.60 -13.59 -20.27
N ARG A 34 -34.84 -13.90 -20.68
CA ARG A 34 -35.56 -13.11 -21.70
C ARG A 34 -35.81 -11.67 -21.26
N ALA A 35 -36.22 -11.45 -20.01
CA ALA A 35 -36.44 -10.10 -19.46
C ALA A 35 -35.13 -9.29 -19.40
N PHE A 36 -34.03 -9.92 -18.99
CA PHE A 36 -32.70 -9.31 -18.98
C PHE A 36 -32.25 -8.90 -20.38
N PHE A 37 -32.32 -9.80 -21.38
CA PHE A 37 -31.96 -9.47 -22.75
C PHE A 37 -32.86 -8.40 -23.38
N LEU A 38 -34.13 -8.33 -23.00
CA LEU A 38 -35.02 -7.25 -23.41
C LEU A 38 -34.53 -5.91 -22.85
N LYS A 39 -34.12 -5.85 -21.58
CA LYS A 39 -33.59 -4.63 -20.96
C LYS A 39 -32.26 -4.19 -21.58
N LEU A 40 -31.36 -5.12 -21.92
CA LEU A 40 -30.15 -4.80 -22.68
C LEU A 40 -30.46 -4.19 -24.05
N ARG A 41 -31.47 -4.71 -24.75
CA ARG A 41 -31.91 -4.12 -26.03
C ARG A 41 -32.46 -2.71 -25.84
N VAL A 42 -33.29 -2.50 -24.83
CA VAL A 42 -33.82 -1.16 -24.50
C VAL A 42 -32.68 -0.19 -24.16
N PHE A 43 -31.66 -0.65 -23.41
CA PHE A 43 -30.48 0.15 -23.11
C PHE A 43 -29.73 0.59 -24.38
N GLY A 44 -29.49 -0.34 -25.32
CA GLY A 44 -28.89 -0.02 -26.62
C GLY A 44 -29.73 1.00 -27.41
N GLN A 45 -31.06 0.82 -27.47
CA GLN A 45 -31.97 1.75 -28.12
C GLN A 45 -31.95 3.16 -27.51
N ILE A 46 -31.78 3.26 -26.18
CA ILE A 46 -31.65 4.55 -25.50
C ILE A 46 -30.34 5.24 -25.93
N LEU A 47 -29.22 4.51 -25.94
CA LEU A 47 -27.93 5.07 -26.38
C LEU A 47 -27.99 5.53 -27.84
N GLU A 48 -28.58 4.71 -28.73
CA GLU A 48 -28.80 5.07 -30.14
C GLU A 48 -29.63 6.35 -30.28
N ARG A 49 -30.77 6.46 -29.57
CA ARG A 49 -31.64 7.64 -29.61
C ARG A 49 -30.96 8.90 -29.06
N ILE A 50 -30.16 8.77 -28.00
CA ILE A 50 -29.37 9.89 -27.47
C ILE A 50 -28.37 10.35 -28.53
N GLN A 51 -27.66 9.43 -29.17
CA GLN A 51 -26.67 9.77 -30.18
C GLN A 51 -27.30 10.42 -31.43
N SER A 52 -28.50 9.99 -31.84
CA SER A 52 -29.16 10.52 -33.05
C SER A 52 -29.97 11.79 -32.84
N ASP A 53 -30.60 11.99 -31.67
CA ASP A 53 -31.60 13.04 -31.48
C ASP A 53 -31.31 14.02 -30.35
N TYR A 54 -30.27 13.78 -29.54
CA TYR A 54 -29.89 14.75 -28.50
C TYR A 54 -29.32 16.01 -29.14
N ILE A 55 -29.72 17.17 -28.60
CA ILE A 55 -29.44 18.49 -29.19
C ILE A 55 -27.95 18.86 -29.22
N GLU A 56 -27.16 18.28 -28.32
CA GLU A 56 -25.70 18.47 -28.26
C GLU A 56 -24.97 17.18 -28.63
N SER A 57 -23.91 17.28 -29.44
CA SER A 57 -23.03 16.14 -29.69
C SER A 57 -22.34 15.73 -28.38
N LYS A 58 -22.47 14.46 -27.99
CA LYS A 58 -21.70 13.84 -26.90
C LYS A 58 -20.85 12.70 -27.46
N ASP A 59 -19.69 12.50 -26.86
CA ASP A 59 -18.82 11.36 -27.17
C ASP A 59 -19.48 10.05 -26.70
N PRO A 60 -19.71 9.07 -27.60
CA PRO A 60 -20.30 7.79 -27.24
C PRO A 60 -19.52 7.01 -26.18
N ASN A 61 -18.18 7.11 -26.18
CA ASN A 61 -17.35 6.40 -25.20
C ASN A 61 -17.63 6.93 -23.78
N THR A 62 -17.65 8.25 -23.62
CA THR A 62 -18.00 8.91 -22.36
C THR A 62 -19.38 8.47 -21.83
N LEU A 63 -20.38 8.30 -22.71
CA LEU A 63 -21.72 7.85 -22.31
C LEU A 63 -21.71 6.39 -21.83
N ILE A 64 -21.03 5.50 -22.56
CA ILE A 64 -20.92 4.07 -22.21
C ILE A 64 -20.16 3.91 -20.89
N GLU A 65 -19.03 4.61 -20.72
CA GLU A 65 -18.26 4.58 -19.47
C GLU A 65 -19.10 5.06 -18.28
N SER A 66 -19.86 6.15 -18.44
CA SER A 66 -20.75 6.65 -17.40
C SER A 66 -21.82 5.61 -17.01
N ALA A 67 -22.36 4.89 -18.00
CA ALA A 67 -23.32 3.82 -17.74
C ALA A 67 -22.69 2.62 -17.03
N ILE A 68 -21.47 2.22 -17.41
CA ILE A 68 -20.71 1.16 -16.72
C ILE A 68 -20.50 1.54 -15.25
N GLN A 69 -20.07 2.77 -14.97
CA GLN A 69 -19.88 3.25 -13.60
C GLN A 69 -21.18 3.21 -12.79
N GLY A 70 -22.32 3.59 -13.40
CA GLY A 70 -23.63 3.49 -12.75
C GLY A 70 -24.05 2.06 -12.42
N VAL A 71 -23.70 1.06 -13.25
CA VAL A 71 -23.96 -0.36 -12.92
C VAL A 71 -23.07 -0.83 -11.78
N ILE A 72 -21.80 -0.41 -11.76
CA ILE A 72 -20.82 -0.82 -10.76
C ILE A 72 -21.15 -0.24 -9.38
N SER A 73 -21.67 0.99 -9.31
CA SER A 73 -22.03 1.63 -8.04
C SER A 73 -23.10 0.89 -7.25
N GLU A 74 -23.86 -0.01 -7.88
CA GLU A 74 -24.89 -0.85 -7.22
C GLU A 74 -24.31 -2.10 -6.53
N LEU A 75 -23.01 -2.40 -6.72
CA LEU A 75 -22.41 -3.63 -6.21
C LEU A 75 -21.78 -3.44 -4.82
N ASP A 76 -20.65 -2.75 -4.79
CA ASP A 76 -19.85 -2.50 -3.59
C ASP A 76 -18.86 -1.34 -3.86
N PRO A 77 -18.28 -0.70 -2.82
CA PRO A 77 -17.44 0.50 -3.01
C PRO A 77 -16.03 0.22 -3.58
N HIS A 78 -15.68 -1.04 -3.84
CA HIS A 78 -14.37 -1.48 -4.31
C HIS A 78 -14.40 -2.01 -5.75
N THR A 79 -15.52 -2.59 -6.21
CA THR A 79 -15.64 -3.03 -7.61
C THR A 79 -15.44 -1.82 -8.52
N THR A 80 -14.52 -1.94 -9.48
CA THR A 80 -14.07 -0.81 -10.32
C THR A 80 -13.88 -1.28 -11.75
N TYR A 81 -14.31 -0.46 -12.70
CA TYR A 81 -13.92 -0.58 -14.10
C TYR A 81 -12.77 0.37 -14.39
N PHE A 82 -11.74 -0.17 -15.01
CA PHE A 82 -10.57 0.56 -15.47
C PHE A 82 -10.60 0.66 -16.99
N THR A 83 -10.41 1.87 -17.53
CA THR A 83 -9.99 2.01 -18.93
C THR A 83 -8.63 1.32 -19.12
N LYS A 84 -8.23 1.11 -20.38
CA LYS A 84 -6.92 0.53 -20.70
C LYS A 84 -5.78 1.26 -19.99
N GLU A 85 -5.74 2.59 -20.07
CA GLU A 85 -4.68 3.42 -19.47
C GLU A 85 -4.70 3.35 -17.94
N GLN A 86 -5.90 3.28 -17.35
CA GLN A 86 -6.04 3.14 -15.90
C GLN A 86 -5.58 1.77 -15.42
N PHE A 87 -5.91 0.70 -16.16
CA PHE A 87 -5.52 -0.65 -15.81
C PHE A 87 -4.01 -0.86 -15.97
N GLU A 88 -3.41 -0.31 -17.03
CA GLU A 88 -1.95 -0.33 -17.22
C GLU A 88 -1.22 0.35 -16.05
N LYS A 89 -1.70 1.53 -15.60
CA LYS A 89 -1.15 2.21 -14.41
C LYS A 89 -1.31 1.39 -13.14
N TRP A 90 -2.52 0.84 -12.90
CA TRP A 90 -2.79 -0.01 -11.75
C TRP A 90 -1.87 -1.25 -11.72
N ASN A 91 -1.68 -1.90 -12.87
CA ASN A 91 -0.84 -3.08 -12.99
C ASN A 91 0.65 -2.76 -12.73
N GLN A 92 1.13 -1.60 -13.18
CA GLN A 92 2.51 -1.15 -12.95
C GLN A 92 2.86 -0.97 -11.47
N GLU A 93 1.89 -0.61 -10.62
CA GLU A 93 2.10 -0.45 -9.17
C GLU A 93 2.44 -1.77 -8.46
N PHE A 94 1.91 -2.90 -8.95
CA PHE A 94 2.05 -4.20 -8.31
C PHE A 94 3.03 -5.14 -9.01
N GLU A 95 3.05 -5.15 -10.34
CA GLU A 95 3.96 -5.98 -11.14
C GLU A 95 5.31 -5.29 -11.37
N GLY A 96 5.37 -3.95 -11.26
CA GLY A 96 6.54 -3.15 -11.61
C GLY A 96 6.43 -2.53 -13.00
N TYR A 97 7.42 -1.74 -13.37
CA TYR A 97 7.47 -1.06 -14.66
C TYR A 97 8.84 -1.27 -15.32
N SER A 98 8.89 -1.19 -16.65
CA SER A 98 10.17 -1.20 -17.38
C SER A 98 10.66 0.23 -17.62
N GLY A 99 11.82 0.56 -17.04
CA GLY A 99 12.37 1.92 -17.09
C GLY A 99 13.82 2.00 -16.60
N ILE A 100 14.24 3.18 -16.17
CA ILE A 100 15.63 3.42 -15.75
C ILE A 100 15.85 3.38 -14.23
N GLY A 101 14.79 3.22 -13.43
CA GLY A 101 14.88 3.04 -11.98
C GLY A 101 15.29 4.28 -11.19
N ILE A 102 14.56 5.38 -11.37
CA ILE A 102 14.75 6.63 -10.61
C ILE A 102 13.42 7.10 -10.02
N TYR A 103 13.51 7.80 -8.90
CA TYR A 103 12.48 8.73 -8.46
C TYR A 103 12.92 10.13 -8.84
N PHE A 104 12.01 10.91 -9.42
CA PHE A 104 12.30 12.26 -9.89
C PHE A 104 11.29 13.29 -9.39
N ASP A 105 11.71 14.54 -9.43
CA ASP A 105 10.81 15.69 -9.37
C ASP A 105 11.16 16.72 -10.46
N ILE A 106 10.26 17.65 -10.74
CA ILE A 106 10.53 18.79 -11.62
C ILE A 106 10.91 19.99 -10.76
N ILE A 107 12.21 20.29 -10.69
CA ILE A 107 12.75 21.41 -9.92
C ILE A 107 13.37 22.40 -10.91
N ASP A 108 12.97 23.67 -10.83
CA ASP A 108 13.40 24.73 -11.76
C ASP A 108 13.19 24.36 -13.24
N GLY A 109 12.10 23.64 -13.54
CA GLY A 109 11.78 23.18 -14.89
C GLY A 109 12.68 22.05 -15.42
N LYS A 110 13.49 21.40 -14.57
CA LYS A 110 14.36 20.28 -14.96
C LYS A 110 13.94 19.01 -14.21
N ILE A 111 14.01 17.86 -14.89
CA ILE A 111 13.88 16.56 -14.25
C ILE A 111 15.08 16.38 -13.32
N THR A 112 14.83 16.35 -12.02
CA THR A 112 15.87 16.19 -10.99
C THR A 112 15.70 14.84 -10.31
N ILE A 113 16.77 14.04 -10.28
CA ILE A 113 16.79 12.74 -9.60
C ILE A 113 16.79 13.00 -8.09
N ILE A 114 15.74 12.55 -7.40
CA ILE A 114 15.61 12.66 -5.95
C ILE A 114 15.99 11.35 -5.23
N SER A 115 15.92 10.22 -5.93
CA SER A 115 16.39 8.92 -5.45
C SER A 115 16.69 7.99 -6.63
N VAL A 116 17.64 7.08 -6.43
CA VAL A 116 18.02 6.06 -7.41
C VAL A 116 17.72 4.69 -6.82
N ILE A 117 17.10 3.82 -7.60
CA ILE A 117 16.80 2.46 -7.17
C ILE A 117 18.09 1.65 -7.23
N GLN A 118 18.56 1.24 -6.05
CA GLN A 118 19.79 0.45 -5.90
C GLN A 118 19.73 -0.82 -6.73
N GLY A 119 20.80 -1.10 -7.47
CA GLY A 119 20.90 -2.23 -8.40
C GLY A 119 20.12 -2.04 -9.71
N GLY A 120 19.37 -0.95 -9.87
CA GLY A 120 18.64 -0.63 -11.11
C GLY A 120 19.52 0.02 -12.19
N PRO A 121 18.99 0.26 -13.41
CA PRO A 121 19.78 0.79 -14.52
C PRO A 121 20.49 2.10 -14.24
N ALA A 122 19.82 3.06 -13.58
CA ALA A 122 20.39 4.34 -13.20
C ALA A 122 21.55 4.21 -12.20
N ASP A 123 21.43 3.31 -11.22
CA ASP A 123 22.48 3.02 -10.24
C ASP A 123 23.71 2.40 -10.93
N LYS A 124 23.49 1.38 -11.77
CA LYS A 124 24.54 0.75 -12.59
C LYS A 124 25.25 1.76 -13.50
N ALA A 125 24.53 2.76 -13.99
CA ALA A 125 25.06 3.83 -14.83
C ALA A 125 25.80 4.93 -14.03
N GLY A 126 25.77 4.89 -12.69
CA GLY A 126 26.42 5.87 -11.83
C GLY A 126 25.68 7.22 -11.76
N LEU A 127 24.37 7.22 -12.02
CA LEU A 127 23.51 8.38 -11.75
C LEU A 127 23.37 8.57 -10.24
N GLU A 128 23.30 9.83 -9.81
CA GLU A 128 23.28 10.19 -8.40
C GLU A 128 22.08 11.09 -8.10
N VAL A 129 21.66 11.09 -6.82
CA VAL A 129 20.70 12.07 -6.30
C VAL A 129 21.24 13.49 -6.56
N GLY A 130 20.40 14.35 -7.14
CA GLY A 130 20.75 15.72 -7.55
C GLY A 130 21.08 15.89 -9.03
N ASP A 131 21.25 14.79 -9.77
CA ASP A 131 21.43 14.84 -11.22
C ASP A 131 20.20 15.42 -11.90
N ARG A 132 20.44 16.26 -12.92
CA ARG A 132 19.40 16.92 -13.69
C ARG A 132 19.41 16.40 -15.13
N ILE A 133 18.35 15.71 -15.53
CA ILE A 133 18.17 15.22 -16.89
C ILE A 133 17.67 16.39 -17.75
N VAL A 134 18.50 16.82 -18.70
CA VAL A 134 18.25 17.99 -19.56
C VAL A 134 17.89 17.62 -20.99
N ALA A 135 18.16 16.39 -21.42
CA ALA A 135 17.68 15.83 -22.68
C ALA A 135 17.43 14.32 -22.59
N ILE A 136 16.48 13.81 -23.37
CA ILE A 136 16.15 12.38 -23.51
C ILE A 136 16.10 12.07 -25.01
N ASP A 137 16.87 11.08 -25.44
CA ASP A 137 17.02 10.64 -26.83
C ASP A 137 17.29 11.80 -27.82
N GLY A 138 18.08 12.78 -27.37
CA GLY A 138 18.46 13.95 -28.16
C GLY A 138 17.46 15.11 -28.12
N GLU A 139 16.26 14.89 -27.57
CA GLU A 139 15.25 15.93 -27.39
C GLU A 139 15.41 16.64 -26.04
N SER A 140 15.22 17.96 -26.02
CA SER A 140 15.24 18.74 -24.77
C SER A 140 14.19 18.23 -23.79
N ALA A 141 14.61 18.04 -22.53
CA ALA A 141 13.73 17.73 -21.41
C ALA A 141 13.48 18.94 -20.50
N LEU A 142 13.90 20.15 -20.92
CA LEU A 142 13.63 21.38 -20.18
C LEU A 142 12.14 21.73 -20.26
N HIS A 143 11.55 22.06 -19.11
CA HIS A 143 10.14 22.39 -18.91
C HIS A 143 9.16 21.30 -19.38
N ILE A 144 9.64 20.05 -19.45
CA ILE A 144 8.78 18.89 -19.71
C ILE A 144 7.69 18.78 -18.63
N LYS A 145 6.47 18.42 -19.02
CA LYS A 145 5.41 18.16 -18.05
C LYS A 145 5.73 16.90 -17.29
N ARG A 146 5.41 16.90 -15.98
CA ARG A 146 5.66 15.76 -15.10
C ARG A 146 5.12 14.45 -15.67
N ASP A 147 3.91 14.48 -16.22
CA ASP A 147 3.21 13.30 -16.74
C ASP A 147 3.82 12.76 -18.05
N ASP A 148 4.60 13.58 -18.77
CA ASP A 148 5.27 13.18 -20.01
C ASP A 148 6.60 12.47 -19.74
N VAL A 149 7.18 12.63 -18.54
CA VAL A 149 8.49 12.05 -18.20
C VAL A 149 8.48 10.52 -18.22
N PRO A 150 7.51 9.82 -17.59
CA PRO A 150 7.42 8.37 -17.70
C PRO A 150 7.30 7.89 -19.15
N LEU A 151 6.55 8.60 -19.99
CA LEU A 151 6.35 8.23 -21.40
C LEU A 151 7.65 8.22 -22.21
N LYS A 152 8.66 9.02 -21.81
CA LYS A 152 9.97 9.06 -22.47
C LYS A 152 11.00 8.12 -21.82
N LEU A 153 11.00 8.02 -20.49
CA LEU A 153 12.00 7.23 -19.76
C LEU A 153 11.64 5.75 -19.65
N MET A 154 10.35 5.41 -19.64
CA MET A 154 9.85 4.04 -19.69
C MET A 154 9.76 3.56 -21.14
N GLY A 155 9.57 2.25 -21.30
CA GLY A 155 9.49 1.60 -22.60
C GLY A 155 9.74 0.10 -22.48
N PRO A 156 9.65 -0.65 -23.58
CA PRO A 156 9.81 -2.10 -23.56
C PRO A 156 11.14 -2.52 -22.94
N GLN A 157 11.12 -3.58 -22.15
CA GLN A 157 12.31 -4.12 -21.50
C GLN A 157 13.40 -4.45 -22.53
N GLY A 158 14.66 -4.19 -22.19
CA GLY A 158 15.82 -4.40 -23.06
C GLY A 158 16.05 -3.30 -24.10
N THR A 159 15.11 -2.36 -24.28
CA THR A 159 15.32 -1.21 -25.15
C THR A 159 16.25 -0.19 -24.50
N LYS A 160 16.94 0.59 -25.33
CA LYS A 160 17.89 1.61 -24.88
C LYS A 160 17.22 2.99 -24.80
N VAL A 161 17.66 3.79 -23.83
CA VAL A 161 17.38 5.23 -23.73
C VAL A 161 18.68 5.98 -23.47
N THR A 162 18.85 7.11 -24.13
CA THR A 162 20.01 7.98 -23.94
C THR A 162 19.58 9.26 -23.26
N ILE A 163 20.18 9.60 -22.14
CA ILE A 163 19.89 10.84 -21.41
C ILE A 163 21.12 11.74 -21.37
N LEU A 164 20.90 13.05 -21.38
CA LEU A 164 21.94 14.05 -21.12
C LEU A 164 21.74 14.60 -19.71
N VAL A 165 22.77 14.48 -18.88
CA VAL A 165 22.71 14.78 -17.44
C VAL A 165 23.65 15.93 -17.09
N GLU A 166 23.10 16.92 -16.41
CA GLU A 166 23.83 17.97 -15.73
C GLU A 166 24.01 17.58 -14.25
N ARG A 167 25.26 17.49 -13.79
CA ARG A 167 25.60 17.29 -12.38
C ARG A 167 26.35 18.50 -11.85
N LYS A 168 25.99 18.96 -10.66
CA LYS A 168 26.66 20.11 -10.03
C LYS A 168 28.16 19.84 -9.86
N GLY A 169 28.98 20.76 -10.36
CA GLY A 169 30.45 20.65 -10.38
C GLY A 169 31.02 20.14 -11.72
N TRP A 170 30.19 19.65 -12.65
CA TRP A 170 30.64 19.39 -14.02
C TRP A 170 30.65 20.68 -14.85
N LYS A 171 31.64 20.80 -15.75
CA LYS A 171 31.73 21.92 -16.69
C LYS A 171 30.70 21.84 -17.81
N THR A 172 30.36 20.62 -18.23
CA THR A 172 29.40 20.34 -19.30
C THR A 172 28.55 19.12 -18.95
N PRO A 173 27.29 19.04 -19.43
CA PRO A 173 26.47 17.84 -19.29
C PRO A 173 27.13 16.61 -19.93
N ARG A 174 26.85 15.41 -19.40
CA ARG A 174 27.38 14.14 -19.91
C ARG A 174 26.25 13.22 -20.33
N SER A 175 26.50 12.42 -21.38
CA SER A 175 25.52 11.48 -21.90
C SER A 175 25.64 10.12 -21.20
N PHE A 176 24.48 9.55 -20.86
CA PHE A 176 24.35 8.22 -20.29
C PHE A 176 23.42 7.38 -21.17
N SER A 177 23.85 6.17 -21.49
CA SER A 177 23.08 5.19 -22.26
C SER A 177 22.63 4.10 -21.31
N LEU A 178 21.32 4.01 -21.06
CA LEU A 178 20.73 3.03 -20.15
C LEU A 178 19.91 2.02 -20.93
N ILE A 179 19.92 0.77 -20.46
CA ILE A 179 19.00 -0.26 -20.92
C ILE A 179 17.82 -0.28 -19.95
N ARG A 180 16.61 -0.22 -20.48
CA ARG A 180 15.39 -0.31 -19.68
C ARG A 180 15.28 -1.73 -19.12
N GLU A 181 15.20 -1.83 -17.81
CA GLU A 181 15.01 -3.09 -17.10
C GLU A 181 13.70 -3.03 -16.33
N GLU A 182 13.20 -4.18 -15.93
CA GLU A 182 12.10 -4.26 -14.97
C GLU A 182 12.56 -3.66 -13.63
N VAL A 183 11.75 -2.75 -13.10
CA VAL A 183 12.00 -2.06 -11.86
C VAL A 183 10.76 -2.15 -11.00
N HIS A 184 10.93 -2.61 -9.77
CA HIS A 184 9.87 -2.68 -8.78
C HIS A 184 10.02 -1.52 -7.78
N LEU A 185 8.88 -0.95 -7.39
CA LEU A 185 8.84 -0.14 -6.18
C LEU A 185 9.13 -1.07 -5.00
N LYS A 186 10.14 -0.72 -4.18
CA LYS A 186 10.47 -1.52 -3.00
C LYS A 186 9.24 -1.61 -2.09
N SER A 187 8.80 -2.83 -1.84
CA SER A 187 7.75 -3.12 -0.87
C SER A 187 8.28 -3.07 0.57
N VAL A 188 9.57 -3.35 0.77
CA VAL A 188 10.29 -3.19 2.04
C VAL A 188 11.31 -2.05 1.91
N PRO A 189 10.86 -0.77 1.94
CA PRO A 189 11.76 0.37 1.75
C PRO A 189 12.73 0.58 2.91
N ASN A 190 12.44 0.05 4.11
CA ASN A 190 13.26 0.26 5.30
C ASN A 190 13.36 -1.02 6.14
N ALA A 191 14.60 -1.43 6.46
CA ALA A 191 14.88 -2.54 7.36
C ALA A 191 16.22 -2.37 8.09
N PHE A 192 16.16 -1.98 9.37
CA PHE A 192 17.32 -1.62 10.19
C PHE A 192 17.05 -1.89 11.69
N PHE A 193 18.05 -1.70 12.55
CA PHE A 193 17.86 -1.72 14.01
C PHE A 193 17.39 -0.37 14.53
N ILE A 194 16.17 -0.32 15.08
CA ILE A 194 15.66 0.90 15.73
C ILE A 194 16.35 1.16 17.07
N ARG A 195 16.77 0.07 17.73
CA ARG A 195 17.61 0.00 18.93
C ARG A 195 18.47 -1.27 18.82
N PRO A 196 19.59 -1.38 19.56
CA PRO A 196 20.43 -2.58 19.52
C PRO A 196 19.61 -3.87 19.67
N GLY A 197 19.63 -4.70 18.62
CA GLY A 197 18.94 -6.00 18.55
C GLY A 197 17.41 -5.97 18.38
N ILE A 198 16.79 -4.78 18.29
CA ILE A 198 15.37 -4.63 17.94
C ILE A 198 15.30 -4.26 16.45
N GLY A 199 14.92 -5.24 15.63
CA GLY A 199 14.67 -5.05 14.20
C GLY A 199 13.42 -4.21 13.96
N TYR A 200 13.48 -3.33 12.98
CA TYR A 200 12.35 -2.61 12.43
C TYR A 200 12.29 -2.88 10.94
N ILE A 201 11.13 -3.33 10.45
CA ILE A 201 10.87 -3.54 9.04
C ILE A 201 9.59 -2.79 8.68
N ARG A 202 9.68 -1.85 7.74
CA ARG A 202 8.52 -1.20 7.14
C ARG A 202 8.13 -1.97 5.88
N LEU A 203 6.91 -2.51 5.85
CA LEU A 203 6.33 -3.15 4.68
C LEU A 203 5.22 -2.24 4.15
N SER A 204 5.47 -1.54 3.05
CA SER A 204 4.59 -0.47 2.54
C SER A 204 3.58 -0.91 1.48
N SER A 205 3.76 -2.08 0.87
CA SER A 205 2.81 -2.69 -0.08
C SER A 205 3.06 -4.20 -0.20
N PHE A 206 2.11 -4.95 -0.75
CA PHE A 206 2.26 -6.38 -1.06
C PHE A 206 2.36 -6.58 -2.57
N THR A 207 3.58 -6.49 -3.10
CA THR A 207 3.90 -6.60 -4.52
C THR A 207 4.37 -8.02 -4.87
N SER A 208 4.76 -8.24 -6.13
CA SER A 208 5.38 -9.49 -6.58
C SER A 208 6.74 -9.78 -5.93
N THR A 209 7.49 -8.75 -5.50
CA THR A 209 8.86 -8.88 -4.96
C THR A 209 8.93 -8.96 -3.44
N THR A 210 7.84 -8.70 -2.73
CA THR A 210 7.80 -8.62 -1.27
C THR A 210 8.36 -9.84 -0.55
N GLU A 211 8.10 -11.04 -1.04
CA GLU A 211 8.60 -12.26 -0.40
C GLU A 211 10.13 -12.28 -0.33
N ILE A 212 10.79 -11.88 -1.42
CA ILE A 212 12.25 -11.84 -1.55
C ILE A 212 12.82 -10.69 -0.72
N GLU A 213 12.27 -9.48 -0.86
CA GLU A 213 12.73 -8.30 -0.13
C GLU A 213 12.63 -8.49 1.40
N LEU A 214 11.54 -9.13 1.86
CA LEU A 214 11.34 -9.41 3.28
C LEU A 214 12.30 -10.49 3.79
N GLU A 215 12.54 -11.55 3.01
CA GLU A 215 13.53 -12.59 3.34
C GLU A 215 14.94 -12.00 3.52
N GLU A 216 15.36 -11.16 2.57
CA GLU A 216 16.66 -10.48 2.60
C GLU A 216 16.78 -9.55 3.81
N ALA A 217 15.74 -8.76 4.07
CA ALA A 217 15.68 -7.87 5.23
C ALA A 217 15.78 -8.65 6.55
N PHE A 218 14.96 -9.70 6.70
CA PHE A 218 14.92 -10.49 7.93
C PHE A 218 16.23 -11.24 8.17
N THR A 219 16.75 -11.94 7.15
CA THR A 219 18.03 -12.65 7.22
C THR A 219 19.18 -11.71 7.58
N ARG A 220 19.23 -10.51 6.98
CA ARG A 220 20.24 -9.50 7.32
C ARG A 220 20.15 -9.09 8.78
N LEU A 221 18.96 -8.80 9.28
CA LEU A 221 18.76 -8.39 10.68
C LEU A 221 19.07 -9.53 11.66
N GLU A 222 18.69 -10.77 11.35
CA GLU A 222 19.05 -11.95 12.15
C GLU A 222 20.57 -12.12 12.26
N ASN A 223 21.28 -12.04 11.14
CA ASN A 223 22.75 -12.14 11.10
C ASN A 223 23.43 -11.01 11.88
N MET A 224 22.77 -9.86 12.01
CA MET A 224 23.23 -8.73 12.83
C MET A 224 22.88 -8.86 14.32
N GLY A 225 22.18 -9.92 14.74
CA GLY A 225 21.83 -10.18 16.14
C GLY A 225 20.45 -9.69 16.56
N MET A 226 19.47 -9.67 15.64
CA MET A 226 18.08 -9.37 15.97
C MET A 226 17.53 -10.38 16.99
N HIS A 227 16.92 -9.89 18.06
CA HIS A 227 16.23 -10.73 19.05
C HIS A 227 14.77 -10.34 19.26
N SER A 228 14.30 -9.22 18.70
CA SER A 228 12.90 -8.80 18.65
C SER A 228 12.61 -8.06 17.33
N LEU A 229 11.37 -8.06 16.87
CA LEU A 229 10.96 -7.42 15.61
C LEU A 229 9.75 -6.49 15.80
N ILE A 230 9.81 -5.31 15.17
CA ILE A 230 8.66 -4.47 14.86
C ILE A 230 8.41 -4.53 13.35
N LEU A 231 7.25 -5.06 12.97
CA LEU A 231 6.76 -5.04 11.58
C LEU A 231 5.74 -3.90 11.44
N ASP A 232 6.09 -2.88 10.68
CA ASP A 232 5.26 -1.68 10.49
C ASP A 232 4.44 -1.79 9.20
N LEU A 233 3.12 -1.97 9.35
CA LEU A 233 2.14 -2.02 8.26
C LEU A 233 1.32 -0.73 8.16
N ARG A 234 1.67 0.32 8.93
CA ARG A 234 0.96 1.60 8.91
C ARG A 234 1.02 2.22 7.52
N GLN A 235 -0.12 2.74 7.07
CA GLN A 235 -0.33 3.32 5.75
C GLN A 235 -0.13 2.33 4.58
N ASN A 236 -0.22 1.01 4.83
CA ASN A 236 -0.18 -0.02 3.79
C ASN A 236 -1.59 -0.49 3.42
N SER A 237 -2.07 -0.06 2.25
CA SER A 237 -3.41 -0.39 1.71
C SER A 237 -3.58 -1.84 1.23
N GLY A 238 -2.51 -2.63 1.26
CA GLY A 238 -2.50 -4.05 0.94
C GLY A 238 -1.79 -4.36 -0.38
N GLY A 239 -2.38 -5.26 -1.17
CA GLY A 239 -1.83 -5.79 -2.41
C GLY A 239 -2.21 -7.27 -2.57
N TYR A 240 -1.32 -8.09 -3.14
CA TYR A 240 -1.65 -9.49 -3.44
C TYR A 240 -1.88 -10.32 -2.18
N LEU A 241 -3.00 -11.06 -2.16
CA LEU A 241 -3.36 -11.95 -1.06
C LEU A 241 -2.32 -13.07 -0.89
N GLU A 242 -1.87 -13.66 -1.99
CA GLU A 242 -0.87 -14.71 -2.01
C GLU A 242 0.46 -14.24 -1.41
N THR A 243 0.82 -12.98 -1.63
CA THR A 243 1.98 -12.35 -1.01
C THR A 243 1.76 -12.21 0.51
N ALA A 244 0.57 -11.82 0.97
CA ALA A 244 0.27 -11.79 2.40
C ALA A 244 0.40 -13.18 3.05
N VAL A 245 -0.05 -14.23 2.37
CA VAL A 245 0.12 -15.62 2.82
C VAL A 245 1.59 -15.96 2.99
N LYS A 246 2.44 -15.64 2.00
CA LYS A 246 3.89 -15.84 2.06
C LYS A 246 4.57 -15.05 3.17
N VAL A 247 4.10 -13.83 3.45
CA VAL A 247 4.59 -13.01 4.57
C VAL A 247 4.27 -13.68 5.90
N VAL A 248 3.03 -14.12 6.12
CA VAL A 248 2.65 -14.82 7.36
C VAL A 248 3.39 -16.14 7.53
N ASP A 249 3.66 -16.84 6.42
CA ASP A 249 4.37 -18.14 6.42
C ASP A 249 5.75 -18.08 7.11
N LYS A 250 6.42 -16.92 7.01
CA LYS A 250 7.71 -16.67 7.65
C LYS A 250 7.66 -16.66 9.17
N PHE A 251 6.48 -16.38 9.74
CA PHE A 251 6.31 -16.10 11.17
C PHE A 251 5.52 -17.18 11.93
N LEU A 252 4.90 -18.14 11.22
CA LEU A 252 4.12 -19.21 11.83
C LEU A 252 4.77 -20.57 11.55
N PRO A 253 4.76 -21.51 12.52
CA PRO A 253 5.08 -22.91 12.25
C PRO A 253 4.11 -23.51 11.22
N GLY A 254 4.54 -24.51 10.47
CA GLY A 254 3.74 -25.17 9.44
C GLY A 254 2.42 -25.78 9.93
N GLY A 255 1.43 -25.79 9.03
CA GLY A 255 0.09 -26.35 9.26
C GLY A 255 -0.89 -25.42 9.96
N LYS A 256 -0.54 -24.14 10.18
CA LYS A 256 -1.42 -23.13 10.77
C LYS A 256 -2.23 -22.46 9.66
N LYS A 257 -3.56 -22.40 9.79
CA LYS A 257 -4.40 -21.68 8.82
C LYS A 257 -4.04 -20.19 8.84
N ILE A 258 -3.78 -19.58 7.70
CA ILE A 258 -3.42 -18.16 7.59
C ILE A 258 -4.65 -17.33 7.28
N VAL A 259 -5.41 -17.73 6.27
CA VAL A 259 -6.61 -17.05 5.81
C VAL A 259 -7.46 -18.04 5.02
N TYR A 260 -8.77 -17.82 4.96
CA TYR A 260 -9.61 -18.53 4.01
C TYR A 260 -10.61 -17.59 3.33
N THR A 261 -11.01 -17.95 2.13
CA THR A 261 -11.93 -17.18 1.29
C THR A 261 -13.23 -17.96 1.09
N GLN A 262 -14.34 -17.24 1.00
CA GLN A 262 -15.65 -17.80 0.66
C GLN A 262 -16.32 -16.90 -0.37
N GLY A 263 -16.62 -17.45 -1.54
CA GLY A 263 -17.32 -16.75 -2.61
C GLY A 263 -18.47 -17.57 -3.17
N ARG A 264 -19.15 -16.99 -4.18
CA ARG A 264 -20.33 -17.61 -4.79
C ARG A 264 -20.03 -18.90 -5.55
N ILE A 265 -18.84 -18.99 -6.15
CA ILE A 265 -18.39 -20.16 -6.90
C ILE A 265 -17.33 -20.93 -6.10
N PRO A 266 -17.26 -22.28 -6.22
CA PRO A 266 -16.30 -23.07 -5.46
C PRO A 266 -14.84 -22.65 -5.66
N ASP A 267 -14.43 -22.30 -6.88
CA ASP A 267 -13.03 -22.04 -7.24
C ASP A 267 -12.40 -20.82 -6.55
N VAL A 268 -13.22 -19.88 -6.07
CA VAL A 268 -12.79 -18.69 -5.31
C VAL A 268 -12.86 -18.91 -3.80
N SER A 269 -13.31 -20.08 -3.35
CA SER A 269 -13.33 -20.46 -1.94
C SER A 269 -12.12 -21.35 -1.65
N ARG A 270 -11.14 -20.82 -0.92
CA ARG A 270 -9.83 -21.46 -0.70
C ARG A 270 -9.40 -21.30 0.74
N GLU A 271 -8.65 -22.28 1.24
CA GLU A 271 -7.97 -22.17 2.53
C GLU A 271 -6.46 -22.12 2.30
N TYR A 272 -5.78 -21.23 3.01
CA TYR A 272 -4.33 -21.05 2.95
C TYR A 272 -3.72 -21.41 4.29
N PHE A 273 -2.63 -22.17 4.27
CA PHE A 273 -1.95 -22.66 5.46
C PHE A 273 -0.46 -22.34 5.38
N SER A 274 0.15 -22.15 6.55
CA SER A 274 1.60 -22.05 6.67
C SER A 274 2.28 -23.38 6.40
N THR A 275 3.55 -23.31 6.07
CA THR A 275 4.52 -24.35 5.79
C THR A 275 5.73 -24.16 6.70
N ASN A 276 6.72 -25.04 6.61
CA ASN A 276 8.01 -24.87 7.31
C ASN A 276 9.14 -24.45 6.36
N ARG A 277 8.81 -23.95 5.15
CA ARG A 277 9.81 -23.73 4.08
C ARG A 277 10.65 -22.48 4.30
N THR A 278 10.02 -21.44 4.86
CA THR A 278 10.59 -20.08 5.01
C THR A 278 10.45 -19.56 6.44
N THR A 279 10.12 -20.45 7.39
CA THR A 279 9.88 -20.06 8.78
C THR A 279 11.21 -19.70 9.45
N HIS A 280 11.30 -18.46 9.93
CA HIS A 280 12.46 -17.99 10.67
C HIS A 280 12.36 -18.35 12.16
N ARG A 281 13.44 -18.05 12.91
CA ARG A 281 13.42 -18.15 14.37
C ARG A 281 12.33 -17.24 14.94
N LEU A 282 11.53 -17.79 15.84
CA LEU A 282 10.51 -17.02 16.53
C LEU A 282 11.17 -16.07 17.54
N VAL A 283 10.98 -14.78 17.30
CA VAL A 283 11.37 -13.68 18.19
C VAL A 283 10.12 -12.90 18.63
N PRO A 284 10.14 -12.24 19.81
CA PRO A 284 9.08 -11.32 20.22
C PRO A 284 8.77 -10.33 19.10
N MET A 285 7.49 -10.15 18.81
CA MET A 285 7.03 -9.42 17.63
C MET A 285 5.88 -8.48 17.95
N ILE A 286 6.02 -7.24 17.49
CA ILE A 286 4.95 -6.24 17.45
C ILE A 286 4.62 -5.95 15.99
N VAL A 287 3.32 -5.87 15.67
CA VAL A 287 2.84 -5.41 14.38
C VAL A 287 2.16 -4.06 14.57
N LEU A 288 2.65 -3.02 13.88
CA LEU A 288 2.02 -1.70 13.89
C LEU A 288 0.98 -1.62 12.76
N ILE A 289 -0.23 -1.19 13.11
CA ILE A 289 -1.31 -0.92 12.16
C ILE A 289 -1.95 0.45 12.42
N ASP A 290 -2.59 0.97 11.40
CA ASP A 290 -3.38 2.19 11.47
C ASP A 290 -4.63 2.08 10.59
N ARG A 291 -5.40 3.17 10.52
CA ARG A 291 -6.63 3.23 9.71
C ARG A 291 -6.44 2.97 8.21
N ALA A 292 -5.24 3.20 7.69
CA ALA A 292 -4.93 3.00 6.28
C ALA A 292 -4.39 1.58 6.01
N SER A 293 -4.12 0.80 7.05
CA SER A 293 -3.78 -0.61 6.95
C SER A 293 -5.01 -1.38 6.46
N ALA A 294 -4.94 -1.97 5.26
CA ALA A 294 -6.11 -2.60 4.62
C ALA A 294 -5.77 -3.92 3.93
N SER A 295 -6.78 -4.76 3.70
CA SER A 295 -6.70 -5.95 2.86
C SER A 295 -5.55 -6.90 3.25
N ALA A 296 -4.54 -7.09 2.40
CA ALA A 296 -3.37 -7.92 2.71
C ALA A 296 -2.70 -7.59 4.05
N SER A 297 -2.61 -6.30 4.43
CA SER A 297 -2.10 -5.89 5.75
C SER A 297 -2.93 -6.46 6.89
N GLU A 298 -4.25 -6.51 6.71
CA GLU A 298 -5.20 -7.02 7.70
C GLU A 298 -5.20 -8.56 7.74
N ILE A 299 -4.89 -9.23 6.63
CA ILE A 299 -4.62 -10.67 6.61
C ILE A 299 -3.40 -10.97 7.48
N VAL A 300 -2.29 -10.24 7.30
CA VAL A 300 -1.07 -10.42 8.10
C VAL A 300 -1.35 -10.16 9.58
N ALA A 301 -1.89 -8.99 9.91
CA ALA A 301 -2.19 -8.62 11.30
C ALA A 301 -3.18 -9.59 11.95
N GLY A 302 -4.26 -9.94 11.25
CA GLY A 302 -5.30 -10.84 11.75
C GLY A 302 -4.82 -12.26 11.97
N ALA A 303 -4.02 -12.81 11.04
CA ALA A 303 -3.48 -14.15 11.19
C ALA A 303 -2.48 -14.25 12.36
N LEU A 304 -1.58 -13.27 12.49
CA LEU A 304 -0.60 -13.24 13.57
C LEU A 304 -1.27 -12.99 14.93
N GLN A 305 -2.34 -12.19 14.98
CA GLN A 305 -3.13 -11.98 16.18
C GLN A 305 -3.87 -13.25 16.61
N ASP A 306 -4.57 -13.91 15.68
CA ASP A 306 -5.37 -15.10 15.95
C ASP A 306 -4.53 -16.28 16.43
N TRP A 307 -3.28 -16.37 15.99
CA TRP A 307 -2.32 -17.38 16.46
C TRP A 307 -1.48 -16.95 17.65
N ASP A 308 -1.81 -15.83 18.32
CA ASP A 308 -1.04 -15.30 19.45
C ASP A 308 0.45 -15.14 19.14
N ARG A 309 0.79 -14.87 17.87
CA ARG A 309 2.17 -14.80 17.38
C ARG A 309 2.77 -13.42 17.54
N ALA A 310 1.96 -12.38 17.40
CA ALA A 310 2.40 -11.00 17.53
C ALA A 310 1.39 -10.18 18.33
N LEU A 311 1.90 -9.17 19.02
CA LEU A 311 1.07 -8.14 19.64
C LEU A 311 0.73 -7.08 18.59
N ILE A 312 -0.55 -6.81 18.37
CA ILE A 312 -1.03 -5.80 17.41
C ILE A 312 -1.17 -4.46 18.12
N VAL A 313 -0.52 -3.42 17.60
CA VAL A 313 -0.42 -2.11 18.25
C VAL A 313 -0.79 -1.00 17.26
N GLY A 314 -1.57 -0.01 17.70
CA GLY A 314 -1.90 1.19 16.90
C GLY A 314 -3.39 1.50 16.84
N GLU A 315 -3.92 1.81 15.65
CA GLU A 315 -5.35 2.12 15.46
C GLU A 315 -6.11 0.93 14.86
N ILE A 316 -7.45 1.02 14.85
CA ILE A 316 -8.27 0.03 14.13
C ILE A 316 -8.01 0.16 12.63
N SER A 317 -7.76 -0.97 11.98
CA SER A 317 -7.49 -1.02 10.54
C SER A 317 -8.72 -0.72 9.67
N PHE A 318 -8.52 -0.63 8.35
CA PHE A 318 -9.53 -0.15 7.42
C PHE A 318 -10.83 -0.96 7.44
N GLY A 319 -10.72 -2.29 7.41
CA GLY A 319 -11.83 -3.23 7.31
C GLY A 319 -12.19 -3.61 5.89
N LYS A 320 -11.20 -3.92 5.04
CA LYS A 320 -11.42 -4.49 3.70
C LYS A 320 -11.21 -6.00 3.74
N GLY A 321 -12.29 -6.71 4.02
CA GLY A 321 -12.43 -8.18 4.05
C GLY A 321 -12.85 -8.81 2.71
N LEU A 322 -12.57 -8.16 1.58
CA LEU A 322 -13.01 -8.58 0.23
C LEU A 322 -11.83 -9.04 -0.63
N VAL A 323 -12.11 -10.00 -1.50
CA VAL A 323 -11.20 -10.49 -2.55
C VAL A 323 -11.72 -10.03 -3.89
N GLN A 324 -10.86 -9.39 -4.67
CA GLN A 324 -11.19 -8.90 -5.99
C GLN A 324 -10.35 -9.61 -7.05
N ASN A 325 -10.99 -9.99 -8.16
CA ASN A 325 -10.34 -10.62 -9.30
C ASN A 325 -10.40 -9.67 -10.50
N PRO A 326 -9.28 -9.44 -11.21
CA PRO A 326 -9.29 -8.68 -12.44
C PRO A 326 -9.81 -9.52 -13.61
N TYR A 327 -10.74 -8.96 -14.39
CA TYR A 327 -11.26 -9.52 -15.63
C TYR A 327 -10.91 -8.57 -16.77
N ARG A 328 -9.97 -8.97 -17.63
CA ARG A 328 -9.50 -8.16 -18.76
C ARG A 328 -10.44 -8.33 -19.96
N PHE A 329 -10.68 -7.25 -20.69
CA PHE A 329 -11.50 -7.22 -21.90
C PHE A 329 -10.62 -7.00 -23.15
N GLU A 330 -11.21 -7.20 -24.33
CA GLU A 330 -10.49 -7.19 -25.62
C GLU A 330 -9.93 -5.82 -26.00
N ASP A 331 -10.56 -4.74 -25.54
CA ASP A 331 -10.12 -3.36 -25.74
C ASP A 331 -8.98 -2.93 -24.80
N GLY A 332 -8.53 -3.83 -23.92
CA GLY A 332 -7.49 -3.59 -22.92
C GLY A 332 -8.02 -3.02 -21.60
N SER A 333 -9.31 -2.71 -21.50
CA SER A 333 -9.96 -2.35 -20.24
C SER A 333 -10.05 -3.55 -19.30
N ALA A 334 -10.37 -3.30 -18.03
CA ALA A 334 -10.53 -4.37 -17.05
C ALA A 334 -11.57 -4.06 -15.98
N LEU A 335 -12.27 -5.10 -15.52
CA LEU A 335 -13.14 -5.05 -14.36
C LEU A 335 -12.44 -5.71 -13.17
N LEU A 336 -12.18 -4.95 -12.10
CA LEU A 336 -11.74 -5.50 -10.82
C LEU A 336 -12.97 -5.81 -9.97
N LEU A 337 -13.42 -7.06 -10.01
CA LEU A 337 -14.70 -7.49 -9.44
C LEU A 337 -14.50 -8.17 -8.09
N THR A 338 -15.29 -7.77 -7.08
CA THR A 338 -15.39 -8.50 -5.81
C THR A 338 -16.03 -9.88 -6.01
N THR A 339 -15.30 -10.94 -5.69
CA THR A 339 -15.76 -12.33 -5.93
C THR A 339 -15.92 -13.17 -4.66
N ALA A 340 -15.25 -12.78 -3.58
CA ALA A 340 -15.28 -13.48 -2.31
C ALA A 340 -15.06 -12.55 -1.12
N HIS A 341 -15.46 -13.01 0.06
CA HIS A 341 -14.98 -12.48 1.33
C HIS A 341 -13.80 -13.32 1.81
N TYR A 342 -12.89 -12.73 2.59
CA TYR A 342 -11.91 -13.49 3.35
C TYR A 342 -12.16 -13.40 4.85
N TYR A 343 -11.62 -14.38 5.55
CA TYR A 343 -11.79 -14.58 6.98
C TYR A 343 -10.44 -14.93 7.61
N THR A 344 -10.21 -14.39 8.80
CA THR A 344 -9.05 -14.70 9.64
C THR A 344 -9.12 -16.13 10.19
N PRO A 345 -8.02 -16.70 10.74
CA PRO A 345 -7.99 -18.09 11.23
C PRO A 345 -9.07 -18.43 12.28
N SER A 346 -9.42 -17.49 13.16
CA SER A 346 -10.49 -17.64 14.15
C SER A 346 -11.90 -17.49 13.57
N GLY A 347 -12.03 -17.30 12.25
CA GLY A 347 -13.30 -17.16 11.54
C GLY A 347 -13.85 -15.74 11.50
N ARG A 348 -13.03 -14.72 11.81
CA ARG A 348 -13.49 -13.33 11.87
C ARG A 348 -13.62 -12.77 10.46
N MET A 349 -14.83 -12.35 10.10
CA MET A 349 -15.08 -11.47 8.96
C MET A 349 -14.82 -10.03 9.39
N ILE A 350 -13.78 -9.40 8.84
CA ILE A 350 -13.38 -8.05 9.24
C ILE A 350 -13.93 -6.96 8.34
N GLN A 351 -14.72 -7.32 7.31
CA GLN A 351 -15.30 -6.37 6.37
C GLN A 351 -16.15 -5.32 7.10
N ARG A 352 -15.84 -4.04 6.82
CA ARG A 352 -16.65 -2.89 7.22
C ARG A 352 -17.97 -2.89 6.46
N ALA A 353 -19.05 -2.59 7.16
CA ALA A 353 -20.36 -2.49 6.54
C ALA A 353 -20.38 -1.35 5.49
N TYR A 354 -20.75 -1.69 4.26
CA TYR A 354 -20.86 -0.76 3.14
C TYR A 354 -22.26 -0.72 2.51
N ARG A 355 -23.17 -1.62 2.93
CA ARG A 355 -24.55 -1.58 2.46
C ARG A 355 -25.21 -0.27 2.92
N GLU A 356 -26.02 0.30 2.05
CA GLU A 356 -26.76 1.55 2.31
C GLU A 356 -25.87 2.77 2.57
N LYS A 357 -24.60 2.71 2.14
CA LYS A 357 -23.67 3.85 2.18
C LYS A 357 -23.29 4.23 0.76
N SER A 358 -23.22 5.52 0.49
CA SER A 358 -22.48 6.03 -0.65
C SER A 358 -21.00 5.67 -0.51
N GLN A 359 -20.28 5.65 -1.63
CA GLN A 359 -18.85 5.43 -1.64
C GLN A 359 -18.10 6.45 -0.75
N ALA A 360 -18.51 7.72 -0.80
CA ALA A 360 -17.94 8.78 0.02
C ALA A 360 -18.18 8.54 1.52
N GLU A 361 -19.39 8.14 1.93
CA GLU A 361 -19.67 7.81 3.34
C GLU A 361 -18.84 6.61 3.81
N TYR A 362 -18.67 5.59 2.98
CA TYR A 362 -17.86 4.42 3.30
C TYR A 362 -16.39 4.78 3.56
N TYR A 363 -15.76 5.54 2.66
CA TYR A 363 -14.34 5.90 2.80
C TYR A 363 -14.08 6.95 3.90
N ASN A 364 -15.04 7.87 4.14
CA ASN A 364 -14.90 8.91 5.16
C ASN A 364 -15.30 8.43 6.57
N GLU A 365 -15.89 7.24 6.71
CA GLU A 365 -16.38 6.73 8.00
C GLU A 365 -15.27 6.68 9.06
N MET A 366 -14.05 6.31 8.66
CA MET A 366 -12.89 6.19 9.57
C MET A 366 -12.45 7.52 10.18
N ASP A 367 -12.84 8.64 9.57
CA ASP A 367 -12.55 9.97 10.09
C ASP A 367 -13.58 10.47 11.11
N THR A 368 -14.66 9.73 11.33
CA THR A 368 -15.68 10.10 12.31
C THR A 368 -15.17 9.91 13.75
N PRO A 369 -15.71 10.67 14.73
CA PRO A 369 -15.32 10.56 16.13
C PRO A 369 -15.43 9.15 16.72
N TYR A 370 -16.35 8.33 16.21
CA TYR A 370 -16.53 6.94 16.67
C TYR A 370 -15.27 6.09 16.42
N TRP A 371 -14.68 6.20 15.23
CA TRP A 371 -13.48 5.45 14.86
C TRP A 371 -12.20 6.12 15.37
N ARG A 372 -12.24 7.43 15.62
CA ARG A 372 -11.11 8.19 16.19
C ARG A 372 -10.99 8.04 17.70
N LYS A 373 -12.09 7.89 18.44
CA LYS A 373 -12.09 7.80 19.90
C LYS A 373 -12.49 6.39 20.35
N TRP A 374 -11.67 5.38 20.04
CA TRP A 374 -11.76 4.16 20.83
C TRP A 374 -11.10 4.41 22.19
N THR A 375 -11.87 4.23 23.26
CA THR A 375 -11.33 4.37 24.61
C THR A 375 -10.86 3.00 25.09
N PRO A 376 -9.60 2.85 25.52
CA PRO A 376 -9.13 1.59 26.13
C PRO A 376 -10.10 1.10 27.21
N GLY A 377 -10.62 -0.11 27.04
CA GLY A 377 -11.60 -0.72 27.95
C GLY A 377 -13.07 -0.60 27.52
N GLN A 378 -13.41 0.18 26.50
CA GLN A 378 -14.72 0.10 25.86
C GLN A 378 -14.79 -1.15 24.97
N LYS A 379 -15.70 -2.07 25.30
CA LYS A 379 -16.02 -3.20 24.44
C LYS A 379 -16.66 -2.67 23.16
N PRO A 380 -16.06 -2.86 21.98
CA PRO A 380 -16.75 -2.51 20.75
C PRO A 380 -17.99 -3.41 20.60
N GLU A 381 -19.12 -2.84 20.18
CA GLU A 381 -20.32 -3.60 19.82
C GLU A 381 -20.06 -4.35 18.51
N ARG A 382 -19.27 -5.42 18.61
CA ARG A 382 -18.75 -6.19 17.48
C ARG A 382 -18.84 -7.68 17.77
N PRO A 383 -18.96 -8.51 16.72
CA PRO A 383 -18.87 -9.96 16.85
C PRO A 383 -17.60 -10.37 17.61
N VAL A 384 -17.78 -11.13 18.70
CA VAL A 384 -16.69 -11.57 19.58
C VAL A 384 -16.19 -12.93 19.14
N PHE A 385 -14.87 -13.06 19.06
CA PHE A 385 -14.14 -14.28 18.75
C PHE A 385 -12.97 -14.43 19.75
N HIS A 386 -12.22 -15.52 19.62
CA HIS A 386 -11.08 -15.79 20.49
C HIS A 386 -9.87 -16.25 19.67
N THR A 387 -8.67 -15.90 20.12
CA THR A 387 -7.43 -16.42 19.55
C THR A 387 -7.33 -17.93 19.78
N LEU A 388 -6.58 -18.61 18.92
CA LEU A 388 -6.58 -20.07 18.80
C LEU A 388 -5.71 -20.78 19.85
N LEU A 389 -4.71 -20.11 20.42
CA LEU A 389 -3.80 -20.72 21.39
C LEU A 389 -4.13 -20.31 22.82
N LEU A 390 -4.27 -19.00 23.06
CA LEU A 390 -4.45 -18.44 24.41
C LEU A 390 -5.90 -18.03 24.72
N GLY A 391 -6.79 -18.07 23.74
CA GLY A 391 -8.20 -17.70 23.93
C GLY A 391 -8.41 -16.22 24.25
N ARG A 392 -7.50 -15.32 23.84
CA ARG A 392 -7.68 -13.88 24.04
C ARG A 392 -8.87 -13.39 23.21
N THR A 393 -9.64 -12.47 23.77
CA THR A 393 -10.78 -11.88 23.07
C THR A 393 -10.31 -11.06 21.87
N VAL A 394 -10.88 -11.34 20.70
CA VAL A 394 -10.65 -10.60 19.45
C VAL A 394 -11.99 -10.34 18.76
N TYR A 395 -12.03 -9.39 17.83
CA TYR A 395 -13.28 -8.89 17.24
C TYR A 395 -13.29 -9.03 15.73
N GLY A 396 -14.47 -9.31 15.18
CA GLY A 396 -14.79 -9.14 13.76
C GLY A 396 -15.51 -7.82 13.48
N GLY A 397 -15.78 -7.53 12.22
CA GLY A 397 -16.52 -6.35 11.76
C GLY A 397 -15.74 -5.04 11.84
N GLY A 398 -15.42 -4.45 10.69
CA GLY A 398 -14.82 -3.11 10.60
C GLY A 398 -13.34 -3.05 11.00
N GLY A 399 -12.54 -3.97 10.47
CA GLY A 399 -11.08 -4.00 10.63
C GLY A 399 -10.59 -4.84 11.82
N ILE A 400 -9.27 -5.03 11.85
CA ILE A 400 -8.51 -5.58 12.95
C ILE A 400 -8.50 -4.55 14.08
N VAL A 401 -8.98 -4.97 15.25
CA VAL A 401 -8.88 -4.20 16.49
C VAL A 401 -7.52 -4.53 17.11
N PRO A 402 -6.66 -3.53 17.41
CA PRO A 402 -5.35 -3.76 17.99
C PRO A 402 -5.47 -4.27 19.44
N ASP A 403 -4.47 -5.02 19.89
CA ASP A 403 -4.36 -5.47 21.28
C ASP A 403 -4.03 -4.29 22.20
N VAL A 404 -3.22 -3.35 21.70
CA VAL A 404 -2.90 -2.09 22.37
C VAL A 404 -3.26 -0.94 21.43
N PHE A 405 -4.27 -0.17 21.84
CA PHE A 405 -4.72 0.96 21.05
C PHE A 405 -3.91 2.22 21.35
N PHE A 406 -3.41 2.84 20.28
CA PHE A 406 -2.85 4.17 20.27
C PHE A 406 -3.54 4.96 19.17
N GLN A 407 -4.19 6.04 19.55
CA GLN A 407 -4.66 6.99 18.56
C GLN A 407 -3.43 7.70 17.97
N SER A 408 -3.19 7.52 16.67
CA SER A 408 -2.27 8.40 15.96
C SER A 408 -2.76 9.83 16.16
N LEU A 409 -2.01 10.63 16.91
CA LEU A 409 -2.37 12.04 17.09
C LEU A 409 -2.50 12.68 15.71
N PRO A 410 -3.42 13.65 15.53
CA PRO A 410 -3.52 14.40 14.29
C PRO A 410 -2.14 14.90 13.89
N ASP A 411 -1.87 14.94 12.58
CA ASP A 411 -0.65 15.50 12.01
C ASP A 411 -0.25 16.78 12.76
N THR A 412 0.80 16.67 13.58
CA THR A 412 1.27 17.77 14.44
C THR A 412 2.12 18.75 13.66
N LEU A 413 2.38 18.50 12.37
CA LEU A 413 3.14 19.43 11.54
C LEU A 413 2.37 20.73 11.41
N SER A 414 3.04 21.83 11.75
CA SER A 414 2.49 23.16 11.50
C SER A 414 2.15 23.35 10.01
N PRO A 415 1.11 24.12 9.66
CA PRO A 415 0.78 24.42 8.26
C PRO A 415 1.98 24.98 7.48
N THR A 416 2.83 25.74 8.17
CA THR A 416 4.08 26.29 7.63
C THR A 416 5.08 25.20 7.24
N ILE A 417 5.30 24.19 8.10
CA ILE A 417 6.17 23.06 7.77
C ILE A 417 5.59 22.26 6.59
N ARG A 418 4.27 22.03 6.56
CA ARG A 418 3.64 21.36 5.41
C ARG A 418 3.88 22.12 4.11
N ASN A 419 3.71 23.45 4.11
CA ASN A 419 3.99 24.27 2.94
C ASN A 419 5.44 24.12 2.47
N ILE A 420 6.40 24.06 3.40
CA ILE A 420 7.82 23.83 3.09
C ILE A 420 8.05 22.43 2.51
N LEU A 421 7.47 21.39 3.10
CA LEU A 421 7.67 19.99 2.69
C LEU A 421 7.01 19.67 1.34
N TYR A 422 5.82 20.21 1.08
CA TYR A 422 5.04 19.99 -0.15
C TYR A 422 5.32 21.02 -1.25
N SER A 423 6.21 21.98 -1.00
CA SER A 423 6.62 22.94 -2.03
C SER A 423 7.24 22.21 -3.23
N PRO A 424 6.78 22.50 -4.47
CA PRO A 424 7.35 21.90 -5.68
C PRO A 424 8.82 22.29 -5.89
N GLN A 425 9.28 23.38 -5.26
CA GLN A 425 10.69 23.80 -5.29
C GLN A 425 11.59 22.96 -4.39
N ARG A 426 11.03 22.06 -3.56
CA ARG A 426 11.76 21.13 -2.69
C ARG A 426 12.87 21.84 -1.89
N PRO A 427 12.55 22.87 -1.09
CA PRO A 427 13.54 23.76 -0.52
C PRO A 427 14.54 23.06 0.43
N LEU A 428 14.11 22.07 1.21
CA LEU A 428 15.00 21.34 2.11
C LEU A 428 15.97 20.43 1.35
N PHE A 429 15.51 19.80 0.26
CA PHE A 429 16.36 19.01 -0.63
C PHE A 429 17.43 19.89 -1.28
N THR A 430 17.02 20.99 -1.91
CA THR A 430 17.96 21.90 -2.59
C THR A 430 18.92 22.56 -1.59
N PHE A 431 18.47 22.86 -0.37
CA PHE A 431 19.33 23.32 0.71
C PHE A 431 20.37 22.25 1.09
N ALA A 432 19.95 21.01 1.33
CA ALA A 432 20.84 19.91 1.69
C ALA A 432 21.91 19.68 0.60
N GLU A 433 21.53 19.75 -0.68
CA GLU A 433 22.48 19.68 -1.79
C GLU A 433 23.51 20.81 -1.76
N GLN A 434 23.09 22.05 -1.53
CA GLN A 434 24.01 23.18 -1.42
C GLN A 434 24.93 23.04 -0.20
N PHE A 435 24.35 22.63 0.93
CA PHE A 435 25.04 22.52 2.20
C PHE A 435 26.13 21.45 2.16
N VAL A 436 25.82 20.23 1.71
CA VAL A 436 26.79 19.13 1.59
C VAL A 436 27.94 19.49 0.64
N ASN A 437 27.65 20.21 -0.45
CA ASN A 437 28.68 20.64 -1.40
C ASN A 437 29.63 21.69 -0.82
N ARG A 438 29.13 22.59 0.07
CA ARG A 438 29.97 23.56 0.79
C ARG A 438 30.72 22.92 1.97
N HIS A 439 30.28 21.77 2.45
CA HIS A 439 30.85 21.07 3.61
C HIS A 439 31.28 19.63 3.24
N PRO A 440 32.28 19.46 2.35
CA PRO A 440 32.68 18.14 1.85
C PRO A 440 33.15 17.18 2.96
N ASN A 441 33.57 17.69 4.12
CA ASN A 441 33.93 16.88 5.28
C ASN A 441 32.78 16.01 5.80
N LEU A 442 31.52 16.42 5.59
CA LEU A 442 30.35 15.61 5.97
C LEU A 442 30.31 14.27 5.23
N LYS A 443 30.85 14.21 4.00
CA LYS A 443 30.95 12.96 3.23
C LYS A 443 31.90 11.94 3.85
N ARG A 444 32.80 12.37 4.75
CA ARG A 444 33.73 11.50 5.48
C ARG A 444 33.20 11.04 6.83
N MET A 445 32.11 11.62 7.31
CA MET A 445 31.48 11.27 8.58
C MET A 445 30.79 9.90 8.45
N ARG A 446 30.82 9.10 9.52
CA ARG A 446 30.01 7.87 9.58
C ARG A 446 28.57 8.25 9.89
N PHE A 447 27.61 7.51 9.35
CA PHE A 447 26.19 7.77 9.59
C PHE A 447 25.84 7.76 11.09
N SER A 448 26.34 6.80 11.86
CA SER A 448 26.11 6.75 13.32
C SER A 448 26.63 8.00 14.05
N GLU A 449 27.78 8.52 13.63
CA GLU A 449 28.34 9.75 14.19
C GLU A 449 27.50 10.99 13.82
N PHE A 450 26.99 11.06 12.59
CA PHE A 450 26.09 12.13 12.17
C PHE A 450 24.79 12.12 12.97
N VAL A 451 24.20 10.95 13.15
CA VAL A 451 22.98 10.78 13.94
C VAL A 451 23.16 11.32 15.35
N GLU A 452 24.25 10.96 16.02
CA GLU A 452 24.52 11.31 17.42
C GLU A 452 25.03 12.74 17.63
N LYS A 453 25.93 13.24 16.76
CA LYS A 453 26.70 14.46 17.03
C LYS A 453 26.34 15.65 16.14
N PHE A 454 25.71 15.43 14.98
CA PHE A 454 25.42 16.53 14.07
C PHE A 454 24.16 17.29 14.50
N GLU A 455 24.31 18.58 14.71
CA GLU A 455 23.21 19.53 14.93
C GLU A 455 23.36 20.74 14.01
N LEU A 456 22.23 21.36 13.67
CA LEU A 456 22.22 22.56 12.82
C LEU A 456 22.61 23.77 13.66
N HIS A 457 23.80 24.31 13.40
CA HIS A 457 24.27 25.56 14.03
C HIS A 457 23.29 26.72 13.75
N PRO A 458 23.09 27.68 14.66
CA PRO A 458 22.22 28.84 14.44
C PRO A 458 22.47 29.59 13.13
N ASP A 459 23.73 29.74 12.70
CA ASP A 459 24.07 30.36 11.42
C ASP A 459 23.60 29.54 10.21
N THR A 460 23.55 28.21 10.36
CA THR A 460 23.01 27.32 9.35
C THR A 460 21.49 27.46 9.27
N LEU A 461 20.81 27.63 10.41
CA LEU A 461 19.38 27.93 10.43
C LEU A 461 19.06 29.28 9.79
N LEU A 462 19.88 30.31 10.01
CA LEU A 462 19.72 31.59 9.33
C LEU A 462 19.95 31.47 7.81
N SER A 463 20.91 30.65 7.40
CA SER A 463 21.15 30.36 5.99
C SER A 463 19.98 29.59 5.35
N LEU A 464 19.39 28.65 6.10
CA LEU A 464 18.18 27.94 5.69
C LEU A 464 17.01 28.89 5.54
N TYR A 465 16.78 29.77 6.52
CA TYR A 465 15.74 30.82 6.44
C TYR A 465 15.86 31.64 5.15
N ARG A 466 17.06 32.12 4.82
CA ARG A 466 17.30 32.86 3.56
C ARG A 466 17.04 32.00 2.32
N HIS A 467 17.43 30.73 2.36
CA HIS A 467 17.19 29.79 1.26
C HIS A 467 15.69 29.55 1.03
N LEU A 468 14.89 29.43 2.09
CA LEU A 468 13.43 29.31 1.99
C LEU A 468 12.83 30.49 1.19
N HIS A 469 13.22 31.72 1.53
CA HIS A 469 12.78 32.92 0.80
C HIS A 469 13.22 32.91 -0.67
N GLN A 470 14.46 32.48 -0.96
CA GLN A 470 14.96 32.34 -2.35
C GLN A 470 14.17 31.32 -3.17
N THR A 471 13.62 30.30 -2.51
CA THR A 471 12.76 29.29 -3.13
C THR A 471 11.27 29.68 -3.16
N GLY A 472 10.93 30.93 -2.81
CA GLY A 472 9.56 31.44 -2.85
C GLY A 472 8.70 31.11 -1.63
N ILE A 473 9.29 30.60 -0.54
CA ILE A 473 8.58 30.39 0.73
C ILE A 473 8.66 31.68 1.55
N GLU A 474 7.54 32.41 1.58
CA GLU A 474 7.39 33.60 2.41
C GLU A 474 7.04 33.20 3.86
N ILE A 475 7.99 33.42 4.77
CA ILE A 475 7.81 33.14 6.19
C ILE A 475 8.46 34.25 7.03
N SER A 476 7.75 34.75 8.05
CA SER A 476 8.32 35.73 8.98
C SER A 476 9.41 35.10 9.84
N PHE A 477 10.41 35.88 10.26
CA PHE A 477 11.46 35.37 11.14
C PHE A 477 10.93 34.84 12.48
N PRO A 478 9.96 35.50 13.18
CA PRO A 478 9.34 34.93 14.37
C PRO A 478 8.65 33.57 14.14
N THR A 479 7.94 33.42 13.02
CA THR A 479 7.33 32.13 12.65
C THR A 479 8.40 31.07 12.41
N PHE A 480 9.48 31.42 11.71
CA PHE A 480 10.60 30.51 11.48
C PHE A 480 11.25 30.05 12.80
N GLN A 481 11.44 30.97 13.75
CA GLN A 481 11.96 30.63 15.07
C GLN A 481 11.03 29.66 15.82
N HIS A 482 9.72 29.84 15.73
CA HIS A 482 8.74 28.97 16.37
C HIS A 482 8.81 27.52 15.83
N ILE A 483 9.04 27.34 14.54
CA ILE A 483 9.14 26.01 13.90
C ILE A 483 10.58 25.47 13.84
N SER A 484 11.55 26.13 14.47
CA SER A 484 12.99 25.84 14.30
C SER A 484 13.36 24.40 14.65
N ASN A 485 12.74 23.81 15.67
CA ASN A 485 12.96 22.41 16.05
C ASN A 485 12.45 21.44 14.98
N GLU A 486 11.23 21.65 14.49
CA GLU A 486 10.62 20.82 13.45
C GLU A 486 11.42 20.91 12.14
N ILE A 487 11.73 22.12 11.68
CA ILE A 487 12.47 22.29 10.42
C ILE A 487 13.90 21.76 10.52
N SER A 488 14.52 21.83 11.71
CA SER A 488 15.84 21.25 11.94
C SER A 488 15.84 19.74 11.74
N LEU A 489 14.80 19.05 12.21
CA LEU A 489 14.64 17.61 12.02
C LEU A 489 14.56 17.26 10.53
N PHE A 490 13.67 17.91 9.78
CA PHE A 490 13.50 17.64 8.34
C PHE A 490 14.71 18.06 7.50
N THR A 491 15.45 19.07 7.95
CA THR A 491 16.72 19.45 7.33
C THR A 491 17.79 18.40 7.60
N LYS A 492 17.90 17.89 8.84
CA LYS A 492 18.82 16.79 9.19
C LYS A 492 18.47 15.50 8.43
N GLN A 493 17.18 15.21 8.25
CA GLN A 493 16.70 14.15 7.37
C GLN A 493 17.19 14.35 5.93
N SER A 494 16.92 15.51 5.33
CA SER A 494 17.31 15.80 3.94
C SER A 494 18.82 15.70 3.73
N LEU A 495 19.61 16.09 4.73
CA LEU A 495 21.07 15.91 4.74
C LEU A 495 21.47 14.43 4.81
N ALA A 496 20.82 13.65 5.66
CA ALA A 496 21.08 12.21 5.75
C ALA A 496 20.71 11.48 4.45
N GLU A 497 19.59 11.85 3.81
CA GLU A 497 19.19 11.32 2.50
C GLU A 497 20.24 11.61 1.43
N LYS A 498 20.76 12.84 1.41
CA LYS A 498 21.80 13.24 0.45
C LYS A 498 23.13 12.50 0.66
N LEU A 499 23.48 12.19 1.91
CA LEU A 499 24.77 11.60 2.27
C LEU A 499 24.78 10.07 2.24
N TRP A 500 23.69 9.42 2.65
CA TRP A 500 23.62 7.97 2.85
C TRP A 500 22.36 7.30 2.26
N GLY A 501 21.51 8.05 1.55
CA GLY A 501 20.31 7.51 0.89
C GLY A 501 19.03 7.58 1.74
N SER A 502 17.91 7.21 1.12
CA SER A 502 16.56 7.40 1.68
C SER A 502 16.32 6.71 3.04
N GLU A 503 16.87 5.50 3.24
CA GLU A 503 16.75 4.79 4.52
C GLU A 503 17.41 5.56 5.67
N ALA A 504 18.54 6.22 5.42
CA ALA A 504 19.21 7.04 6.43
C ALA A 504 18.36 8.27 6.82
N GLY A 505 17.70 8.89 5.84
CA GLY A 505 16.71 9.95 6.09
C GLY A 505 15.56 9.48 6.97
N PHE A 506 14.97 8.34 6.59
CA PHE A 506 13.88 7.74 7.35
C PHE A 506 14.29 7.43 8.79
N GLN A 507 15.50 6.91 9.01
CA GLN A 507 16.04 6.67 10.36
C GLN A 507 16.17 7.93 11.22
N ILE A 508 16.33 9.13 10.63
CA ILE A 508 16.29 10.39 11.37
C ILE A 508 14.84 10.74 11.76
N GLN A 509 13.91 10.63 10.82
CA GLN A 509 12.51 11.00 11.02
C GLN A 509 11.81 10.09 12.04
N ILE A 510 11.97 8.77 11.88
CA ILE A 510 11.22 7.76 12.62
C ILE A 510 11.57 7.74 14.12
N LYS A 511 12.71 8.31 14.52
CA LYS A 511 13.10 8.44 15.93
C LYS A 511 12.15 9.30 16.76
N ASN A 512 11.39 10.18 16.12
CA ASN A 512 10.38 11.02 16.76
C ASN A 512 8.95 10.51 16.53
N ASP A 513 8.79 9.33 15.93
CA ASP A 513 7.49 8.68 15.77
C ASP A 513 6.98 8.23 17.14
N ARG A 514 5.97 8.93 17.65
CA ARG A 514 5.41 8.66 18.97
C ARG A 514 4.80 7.27 19.08
N ALA A 515 4.07 6.82 18.07
CA ALA A 515 3.42 5.52 18.08
C ALA A 515 4.46 4.38 18.11
N LEU A 516 5.55 4.52 17.34
CA LEU A 516 6.67 3.60 17.40
C LEU A 516 7.34 3.62 18.79
N LEU A 517 7.66 4.81 19.32
CA LEU A 517 8.31 4.95 20.62
C LEU A 517 7.46 4.37 21.77
N GLU A 518 6.14 4.56 21.73
CA GLU A 518 5.21 3.97 22.69
C GLU A 518 5.13 2.45 22.51
N SER A 519 5.10 1.94 21.28
CA SER A 519 5.07 0.50 21.02
C SER A 519 6.29 -0.24 21.60
N LEU A 520 7.46 0.41 21.67
CA LEU A 520 8.67 -0.17 22.27
C LEU A 520 8.50 -0.54 23.75
N GLN A 521 7.55 0.09 24.45
CA GLN A 521 7.25 -0.23 25.84
C GLN A 521 6.58 -1.60 26.00
N TYR A 522 5.98 -2.14 24.94
CA TYR A 522 5.23 -3.39 24.94
C TYR A 522 6.03 -4.61 24.48
N LEU A 523 7.35 -4.48 24.34
CA LEU A 523 8.20 -5.58 23.91
C LEU A 523 8.25 -6.73 24.92
N ALA A 524 8.18 -6.41 26.22
CA ALA A 524 8.14 -7.43 27.28
C ALA A 524 6.82 -8.22 27.24
N GLU A 525 5.71 -7.57 26.92
CA GLU A 525 4.41 -8.18 26.71
C GLU A 525 4.41 -9.06 25.47
N ALA A 526 5.00 -8.60 24.37
CA ALA A 526 5.18 -9.40 23.15
C ALA A 526 6.06 -10.64 23.41
N GLU A 527 7.08 -10.53 24.24
CA GLU A 527 7.90 -11.66 24.69
C GLU A 527 7.09 -12.63 25.54
N SER A 528 6.36 -12.14 26.55
CA SER A 528 5.48 -12.99 27.38
C SER A 528 4.41 -13.70 26.54
N LEU A 529 3.85 -13.01 25.53
CA LEU A 529 2.88 -13.58 24.60
C LEU A 529 3.48 -14.77 23.85
N LEU A 530 4.67 -14.59 23.25
CA LEU A 530 5.38 -15.64 22.53
C LEU A 530 5.68 -16.84 23.42
N GLN A 531 6.21 -16.61 24.62
CA GLN A 531 6.56 -17.68 25.58
C GLN A 531 5.31 -18.50 25.97
N LYS A 532 4.19 -17.84 26.27
CA LYS A 532 2.93 -18.52 26.65
C LYS A 532 2.34 -19.32 25.50
N ALA A 533 2.35 -18.77 24.28
CA ALA A 533 1.71 -19.38 23.12
C ALA A 533 2.55 -20.52 22.50
N TYR A 534 3.88 -20.40 22.51
CA TYR A 534 4.78 -21.32 21.80
C TYR A 534 5.75 -22.09 22.70
N GLY A 535 5.71 -21.88 24.02
CA GLY A 535 6.53 -22.63 24.99
C GLY A 535 8.04 -22.38 24.89
N LEU A 536 8.44 -21.26 24.28
CA LEU A 536 9.83 -20.83 24.19
C LEU A 536 10.25 -20.24 25.54
N LYS A 537 11.47 -20.55 26.00
CA LYS A 537 12.08 -19.98 27.21
C LYS A 537 13.12 -18.94 26.86
#